data_AF-A0A2A4VQW4-F1
#
_entry.id   AF-A0A2A4VQW4-F1
#
_cell.length_a   1.000
_cell.length_b   1.000
_cell.length_c   1.000
_cell.angle_alpha   90.00
_cell.angle_beta   90.00
_cell.angle_gamma   90.00
#
_symmetry.space_group_name_H-M   'P 1'
#
loop_
_entity.id
_entity.type
_entity.pdbx_description
1 polymer ?
#
loop_
_entity_poly.entity_id
_entity_poly.type
_entity_poly.pdbx_seq_one_letter_code
_entity_poly.pdbx_strand_id
1 'polypeptide(L)'
;MKNVLIFILFSILLLSFNSTFVHATENSTSENSAPKNSTTQNTTSKTASKKEVTRVEKLKALLAENQAQDKNGKQAVIHLNAKIVELKDSTGLVYVGAKVNKAELSAYLQQMENLLGTKQFKLFRANQIARDQYNFHVTLINPYEYQTIKQPIKLGQSIRLTLQGLGKVAINNANKKANSPQKNASSYFVVTSSNDGQFFRQQHLLKAKDFHITLGFNPHDIYNMSKGKERLVK
;
A
#
# COMPACT_ATOMS: atom_id res chain seq x y z
N MET A 1 -48.38 25.94 -27.80
CA MET A 1 -47.49 25.35 -28.83
C MET A 1 -46.49 24.42 -28.14
N LYS A 2 -46.63 23.14 -28.49
CA LYS A 2 -45.80 21.93 -28.29
C LYS A 2 -44.62 21.93 -27.29
N ASN A 3 -44.79 21.09 -26.26
CA ASN A 3 -43.75 20.38 -25.52
C ASN A 3 -42.92 19.48 -26.45
N VAL A 4 -41.60 19.42 -26.26
CA VAL A 4 -40.77 18.35 -26.83
C VAL A 4 -39.92 17.78 -25.69
N LEU A 5 -40.25 16.55 -25.32
CA LEU A 5 -39.55 15.71 -24.35
C LEU A 5 -38.65 14.77 -25.15
N ILE A 6 -37.33 14.92 -25.05
CA ILE A 6 -36.35 14.06 -25.70
C ILE A 6 -36.00 12.92 -24.74
N PHE A 7 -36.42 11.70 -25.06
CA PHE A 7 -35.94 10.46 -24.44
C PHE A 7 -34.76 9.93 -25.25
N ILE A 8 -33.59 9.84 -24.64
CA ILE A 8 -32.44 9.11 -25.20
C ILE A 8 -32.37 7.76 -24.48
N LEU A 9 -32.74 6.68 -25.19
CA LEU A 9 -32.44 5.31 -24.78
C LEU A 9 -30.96 5.02 -25.06
N PHE A 10 -30.21 4.60 -24.04
CA PHE A 10 -28.89 4.01 -24.19
C PHE A 10 -29.02 2.48 -24.11
N SER A 11 -28.83 1.80 -25.24
CA SER A 11 -28.68 0.34 -25.28
C SER A 11 -27.33 -0.07 -24.69
N ILE A 12 -27.36 -0.97 -23.71
CA ILE A 12 -26.18 -1.59 -23.11
C ILE A 12 -25.85 -2.85 -23.91
N LEU A 13 -24.73 -2.85 -24.62
CA LEU A 13 -24.16 -4.03 -25.26
C LEU A 13 -23.23 -4.75 -24.26
N LEU A 14 -23.64 -5.92 -23.77
CA LEU A 14 -22.80 -6.81 -22.97
C LEU A 14 -21.88 -7.61 -23.92
N LEU A 15 -20.57 -7.44 -23.78
CA LEU A 15 -19.55 -8.31 -24.37
C LEU A 15 -19.04 -9.26 -23.28
N SER A 16 -19.37 -10.55 -23.41
CA SER A 16 -18.83 -11.64 -22.61
C SER A 16 -17.49 -12.12 -23.20
N PHE A 17 -16.40 -11.99 -22.44
CA PHE A 17 -15.14 -12.66 -22.75
C PHE A 17 -15.09 -14.04 -22.09
N ASN A 18 -15.08 -15.09 -22.92
CA ASN A 18 -14.65 -16.43 -22.51
C ASN A 18 -13.12 -16.51 -22.67
N SER A 19 -12.40 -16.86 -21.62
CA SER A 19 -10.99 -17.27 -21.73
C SER A 19 -10.87 -18.73 -21.32
N THR A 20 -10.56 -19.57 -22.30
CA THR A 20 -10.20 -20.98 -22.13
C THR A 20 -8.80 -21.08 -21.53
N PHE A 21 -8.70 -21.80 -20.42
CA PHE A 21 -7.46 -22.26 -19.80
C PHE A 21 -6.87 -23.40 -20.65
N VAL A 22 -5.60 -23.29 -21.06
CA VAL A 22 -4.83 -24.43 -21.57
C VAL A 22 -3.70 -24.70 -20.60
N HIS A 23 -3.74 -25.88 -19.99
CA HIS A 23 -2.70 -26.44 -19.14
C HIS A 23 -1.85 -27.36 -20.02
N ALA A 24 -0.55 -27.11 -20.12
CA ALA A 24 0.40 -28.05 -20.70
C ALA A 24 1.33 -28.55 -19.60
N THR A 25 1.19 -29.84 -19.29
CA THR A 25 2.13 -30.66 -18.53
C THR A 25 2.99 -31.42 -19.52
N GLU A 26 4.32 -31.33 -19.42
CA GLU A 26 5.19 -32.37 -19.95
C GLU A 26 6.23 -32.75 -18.90
N ASN A 27 6.18 -34.05 -18.59
CA ASN A 27 7.10 -34.81 -17.79
C ASN A 27 7.80 -35.75 -18.77
N SER A 28 9.12 -35.80 -18.80
CA SER A 28 9.83 -36.90 -19.46
C SER A 28 11.10 -37.27 -18.68
N THR A 29 11.05 -38.53 -18.26
CA THR A 29 12.09 -39.39 -17.70
C THR A 29 13.22 -39.67 -18.70
N SER A 30 14.45 -39.81 -18.20
CA SER A 30 15.33 -40.91 -18.62
C SER A 30 16.32 -41.29 -17.51
N GLU A 31 16.44 -42.59 -17.31
CA GLU A 31 17.35 -43.25 -16.38
C GLU A 31 18.74 -43.50 -16.99
N ASN A 32 19.68 -43.71 -16.07
CA ASN A 32 20.82 -44.63 -16.12
C ASN A 32 22.07 -44.22 -16.91
N SER A 33 23.18 -43.96 -16.19
CA SER A 33 24.28 -44.93 -16.00
C SER A 33 25.50 -44.27 -15.32
N ALA A 34 26.06 -44.96 -14.32
CA ALA A 34 27.36 -44.65 -13.71
C ALA A 34 28.49 -45.33 -14.52
N PRO A 35 29.75 -44.83 -14.51
CA PRO A 35 30.68 -45.23 -13.45
C PRO A 35 31.75 -44.20 -13.02
N LYS A 36 32.20 -44.35 -11.75
CA LYS A 36 33.51 -44.05 -11.11
C LYS A 36 34.44 -42.98 -11.74
N ASN A 37 34.83 -41.96 -10.96
CA ASN A 37 36.07 -41.90 -10.14
C ASN A 37 36.54 -40.44 -9.88
N SER A 38 37.31 -40.24 -8.80
CA SER A 38 38.21 -39.11 -8.47
C SER A 38 37.66 -37.80 -7.87
N THR A 39 37.99 -37.64 -6.58
CA THR A 39 38.58 -36.48 -5.90
C THR A 39 38.46 -35.10 -6.57
N THR A 40 37.86 -34.13 -5.87
CA THR A 40 38.50 -32.88 -5.40
C THR A 40 37.50 -31.70 -5.31
N GLN A 41 37.60 -30.96 -4.19
CA GLN A 41 37.15 -29.58 -3.94
C GLN A 41 35.65 -29.31 -3.67
N ASN A 42 35.31 -29.36 -2.37
CA ASN A 42 34.24 -28.58 -1.78
C ASN A 42 34.82 -27.23 -1.32
N THR A 43 34.50 -26.15 -2.02
CA THR A 43 34.67 -24.78 -1.52
C THR A 43 33.43 -23.94 -1.80
N THR A 44 32.94 -23.33 -0.71
CA THR A 44 32.17 -22.08 -0.66
C THR A 44 30.74 -22.02 -1.21
N SER A 45 29.76 -22.23 -0.33
CA SER A 45 28.46 -21.53 -0.36
C SER A 45 27.67 -21.75 0.95
N LYS A 46 28.03 -21.05 2.04
CA LYS A 46 27.27 -21.13 3.31
C LYS A 46 27.06 -19.80 4.05
N THR A 47 27.41 -18.66 3.45
CA THR A 47 27.44 -17.38 4.18
C THR A 47 26.21 -16.48 3.93
N ALA A 48 25.41 -16.73 2.89
CA ALA A 48 24.27 -15.88 2.55
C ALA A 48 22.99 -16.18 3.36
N SER A 49 22.67 -17.44 3.65
CA SER A 49 21.40 -17.79 4.32
C SER A 49 21.37 -17.46 5.81
N LYS A 50 22.52 -17.50 6.50
CA LYS A 50 22.60 -17.26 7.96
C LYS A 50 22.32 -15.80 8.33
N LYS A 51 22.60 -14.85 7.44
CA LYS A 51 22.44 -13.40 7.69
C LYS A 51 21.00 -12.92 7.51
N GLU A 52 20.25 -13.56 6.62
CA GLU A 52 18.83 -13.25 6.40
C GLU A 52 17.95 -13.84 7.50
N VAL A 53 18.23 -15.09 7.90
CA VAL A 53 17.54 -15.77 9.01
C VAL A 53 17.72 -15.00 10.32
N THR A 54 18.94 -14.54 10.64
CA THR A 54 19.19 -13.75 11.84
C THR A 54 18.52 -12.38 11.81
N ARG A 55 18.34 -11.75 10.64
CA ARG A 55 17.61 -10.48 10.53
C ARG A 55 16.11 -10.68 10.76
N VAL A 56 15.53 -11.74 10.22
CA VAL A 56 14.11 -12.09 10.41
C VAL A 56 13.84 -12.48 11.86
N GLU A 57 14.72 -13.24 12.49
CA GLU A 57 14.63 -13.60 13.91
C GLU A 57 14.79 -12.38 14.81
N LYS A 58 15.73 -11.48 14.49
CA LYS A 58 15.89 -10.22 15.23
C LYS A 58 14.68 -9.31 15.07
N LEU A 59 14.06 -9.24 13.89
CA LEU A 59 12.78 -8.54 13.66
C LEU A 59 11.63 -9.18 14.43
N LYS A 60 11.53 -10.52 14.44
CA LYS A 60 10.51 -11.24 15.23
C LYS A 60 10.71 -11.02 16.73
N ALA A 61 11.95 -11.01 17.22
CA ALA A 61 12.28 -10.71 18.61
C ALA A 61 11.93 -9.25 18.97
N LEU A 62 12.26 -8.28 18.11
CA LEU A 62 11.85 -6.88 18.27
C LEU A 62 10.32 -6.73 18.24
N LEU A 63 9.62 -7.47 17.38
CA LEU A 63 8.15 -7.45 17.33
C LEU A 63 7.53 -8.08 18.59
N ALA A 64 8.09 -9.20 19.07
CA ALA A 64 7.65 -9.85 20.29
C ALA A 64 7.94 -9.01 21.54
N GLU A 65 9.08 -8.33 21.59
CA GLU A 65 9.46 -7.42 22.66
C GLU A 65 8.56 -6.17 22.68
N ASN A 66 8.23 -5.61 21.51
CA ASN A 66 7.26 -4.52 21.40
C ASN A 66 5.83 -4.95 21.80
N GLN A 67 5.45 -6.21 21.57
CA GLN A 67 4.17 -6.76 22.03
C GLN A 67 4.17 -7.04 23.55
N ALA A 68 5.32 -7.40 24.14
CA ALA A 68 5.46 -7.64 25.57
C ALA A 68 5.51 -6.34 26.40
N GLN A 69 5.98 -5.23 25.81
CA GLN A 69 6.02 -3.91 26.45
C GLN A 69 4.68 -3.15 26.41
N ASP A 70 3.63 -3.73 25.80
CA ASP A 70 2.35 -3.06 25.60
C ASP A 70 1.31 -3.32 26.71
N LYS A 71 1.77 -3.60 27.93
CA LYS A 71 0.89 -3.61 29.13
C LYS A 71 0.35 -2.22 29.50
N ASN A 72 0.77 -1.17 28.78
CA ASN A 72 0.33 0.22 28.92
C ASN A 72 -0.26 0.84 27.62
N GLY A 73 -0.52 0.04 26.57
CA GLY A 73 -1.26 0.48 25.38
C GLY A 73 -0.62 1.62 24.57
N LYS A 74 0.72 1.70 24.53
CA LYS A 74 1.44 2.68 23.70
C LYS A 74 2.14 1.95 22.56
N GLN A 75 1.49 1.97 21.40
CA GLN A 75 2.02 1.44 20.15
C GLN A 75 3.45 1.95 19.88
N ALA A 76 4.38 1.02 19.69
CA ALA A 76 5.78 1.33 19.41
C ALA A 76 5.92 2.18 18.13
N VAL A 77 6.64 3.29 18.23
CA VAL A 77 6.93 4.18 17.10
C VAL A 77 7.97 3.52 16.21
N ILE A 78 7.65 3.31 14.93
CA ILE A 78 8.56 2.65 13.97
C ILE A 78 9.21 3.71 13.08
N HIS A 79 10.55 3.70 13.02
CA HIS A 79 11.33 4.54 12.11
C HIS A 79 11.86 3.70 10.95
N LEU A 80 11.68 4.17 9.71
CA LEU A 80 12.18 3.48 8.52
C LEU A 80 12.67 4.46 7.45
N ASN A 81 13.57 3.99 6.59
CA ASN A 81 14.02 4.73 5.41
C ASN A 81 13.26 4.25 4.18
N ALA A 82 12.74 5.18 3.38
CA ALA A 82 12.03 4.88 2.14
C ALA A 82 12.64 5.67 0.98
N LYS A 83 12.81 5.01 -0.18
CA LYS A 83 13.34 5.66 -1.39
C LYS A 83 12.23 6.41 -2.11
N ILE A 84 12.53 7.63 -2.52
CA ILE A 84 11.69 8.43 -3.42
C ILE A 84 11.71 7.78 -4.80
N VAL A 85 10.52 7.52 -5.33
CA VAL A 85 10.33 6.89 -6.64
C VAL A 85 9.17 7.56 -7.38
N GLU A 86 9.23 7.46 -8.70
CA GLU A 86 8.09 7.74 -9.56
C GLU A 86 7.11 6.56 -9.54
N LEU A 87 5.82 6.87 -9.51
CA LEU A 87 4.71 5.94 -9.47
C LEU A 87 3.66 6.35 -10.51
N LYS A 88 2.79 5.41 -10.88
CA LYS A 88 1.63 5.67 -11.75
C LYS A 88 0.37 5.18 -11.06
N ASP A 89 -0.70 5.95 -11.18
CA ASP A 89 -2.01 5.54 -10.66
C ASP A 89 -2.72 4.61 -11.65
N SER A 90 -3.90 4.11 -11.27
CA SER A 90 -4.71 3.22 -12.11
C SER A 90 -5.18 3.85 -13.43
N THR A 91 -5.08 5.17 -13.58
CA THR A 91 -5.40 5.91 -14.81
C THR A 91 -4.16 6.26 -15.64
N GLY A 92 -2.97 5.91 -15.15
CA GLY A 92 -1.69 6.17 -15.80
C GLY A 92 -1.06 7.52 -15.46
N LEU A 93 -1.69 8.33 -14.59
CA LEU A 93 -1.10 9.60 -14.17
C LEU A 93 0.11 9.37 -13.27
N VAL A 94 1.16 10.13 -13.52
CA VAL A 94 2.44 10.03 -12.83
C VAL A 94 2.44 10.85 -11.55
N TYR A 95 3.05 10.31 -10.49
CA TYR A 95 3.21 10.99 -9.21
C TYR A 95 4.47 10.52 -8.49
N VAL A 96 4.83 11.19 -7.39
CA VAL A 96 6.03 10.84 -6.60
C VAL A 96 5.63 10.35 -5.23
N GLY A 97 6.18 9.20 -4.86
CA GLY A 97 5.99 8.64 -3.53
C GLY A 97 7.26 8.01 -2.97
N ALA A 98 7.16 7.59 -1.72
CA ALA A 98 8.17 6.78 -1.05
C ALA A 98 7.60 5.40 -0.74
N LYS A 99 8.12 4.36 -1.39
CA LYS A 99 7.62 2.98 -1.23
C LYS A 99 7.95 2.42 0.14
N VAL A 100 6.99 1.70 0.73
CA VAL A 100 7.13 1.04 2.03
C VAL A 100 6.87 -0.45 1.86
N ASN A 101 7.72 -1.28 2.46
CA ASN A 101 7.56 -2.73 2.40
C ASN A 101 6.37 -3.17 3.26
N LYS A 102 5.55 -4.09 2.76
CA LYS A 102 4.43 -4.69 3.49
C LYS A 102 4.85 -5.27 4.85
N ALA A 103 6.07 -5.82 4.96
CA ALA A 103 6.58 -6.38 6.21
C ALA A 103 6.59 -5.35 7.35
N GLU A 104 6.95 -4.10 7.05
CA GLU A 104 6.94 -2.96 7.98
C GLU A 104 5.52 -2.56 8.41
N LEU A 105 4.50 -3.02 7.67
CA LEU A 105 3.10 -2.69 7.89
C LEU A 105 2.30 -3.83 8.52
N SER A 106 2.93 -4.97 8.78
CA SER A 106 2.27 -6.21 9.23
C SER A 106 1.42 -6.01 10.48
N ALA A 107 1.96 -5.34 11.50
CA ALA A 107 1.23 -5.04 12.74
C ALA A 107 -0.01 -4.17 12.50
N TYR A 108 0.08 -3.13 11.67
CA TYR A 108 -1.04 -2.25 11.36
C TYR A 108 -2.11 -2.95 10.51
N LEU A 109 -1.69 -3.81 9.57
CA LEU A 109 -2.61 -4.63 8.79
C LEU A 109 -3.37 -5.61 9.67
N GLN A 110 -2.70 -6.24 10.64
CA GLN A 110 -3.35 -7.10 11.63
C GLN A 110 -4.32 -6.32 12.53
N GLN A 111 -3.94 -5.14 13.01
CA GLN A 111 -4.86 -4.27 13.77
C GLN A 111 -6.10 -3.90 12.96
N MET A 112 -5.92 -3.52 11.70
CA MET A 112 -7.03 -3.23 10.79
C MET A 112 -7.92 -4.46 10.58
N GLU A 113 -7.35 -5.66 10.42
CA GLU A 113 -8.12 -6.89 10.28
C GLU A 113 -8.93 -7.20 11.55
N ASN A 114 -8.32 -7.07 12.73
CA ASN A 114 -8.99 -7.28 14.01
C ASN A 114 -10.20 -6.33 14.18
N LEU A 115 -10.07 -5.08 13.75
CA LEU A 115 -11.15 -4.09 13.86
C LEU A 115 -12.30 -4.31 12.85
N LEU A 116 -11.99 -4.85 11.67
CA LEU A 116 -12.97 -5.01 10.59
C LEU A 116 -13.59 -6.42 10.54
N GLY A 117 -12.87 -7.41 11.05
CA GLY A 117 -13.10 -8.82 10.75
C GLY A 117 -12.67 -9.17 9.32
N THR A 118 -12.40 -10.45 9.09
CA THR A 118 -11.77 -10.95 7.85
C THR A 118 -12.52 -10.58 6.57
N LYS A 119 -13.87 -10.62 6.57
CA LYS A 119 -14.67 -10.32 5.37
C LYS A 119 -14.50 -8.86 4.93
N GLN A 120 -14.65 -7.92 5.85
CA GLN A 120 -14.51 -6.50 5.55
C GLN A 120 -13.04 -6.14 5.29
N PHE A 121 -12.10 -6.72 6.02
CA PHE A 121 -10.68 -6.54 5.76
C PHE A 121 -10.31 -6.88 4.31
N LYS A 122 -10.73 -8.05 3.82
CA LYS A 122 -10.50 -8.46 2.41
C LYS A 122 -11.09 -7.47 1.42
N LEU A 123 -12.31 -6.97 1.66
CA LEU A 123 -12.95 -5.96 0.81
C LEU A 123 -12.14 -4.65 0.78
N PHE A 124 -11.76 -4.13 1.94
CA PHE A 124 -10.99 -2.89 2.04
C PHE A 124 -9.62 -3.02 1.36
N ARG A 125 -8.97 -4.18 1.52
CA ARG A 125 -7.69 -4.49 0.86
C ARG A 125 -7.84 -4.61 -0.65
N ALA A 126 -8.89 -5.25 -1.15
CA ALA A 126 -9.15 -5.38 -2.58
C ALA A 126 -9.28 -4.00 -3.26
N ASN A 127 -10.01 -3.07 -2.64
CA ASN A 127 -10.15 -1.71 -3.16
C ASN A 127 -8.80 -0.97 -3.21
N GLN A 128 -7.96 -1.12 -2.18
CA GLN A 128 -6.61 -0.53 -2.19
C GLN A 128 -5.72 -1.14 -3.25
N ILE A 129 -5.77 -2.46 -3.42
CA ILE A 129 -5.00 -3.17 -4.44
C ILE A 129 -5.40 -2.70 -5.84
N ALA A 130 -6.71 -2.57 -6.11
CA ALA A 130 -7.20 -2.11 -7.41
C ALA A 130 -6.70 -0.70 -7.75
N ARG A 131 -6.59 0.17 -6.75
CA ARG A 131 -6.22 1.58 -6.94
C ARG A 131 -4.71 1.84 -6.92
N ASP A 132 -3.97 1.19 -6.02
CA ASP A 132 -2.52 1.41 -5.81
C ASP A 132 -1.63 0.26 -6.35
N GLN A 133 -2.22 -0.74 -7.03
CA GLN A 133 -1.51 -1.87 -7.65
C GLN A 133 -0.61 -2.63 -6.67
N TYR A 134 -1.16 -3.02 -5.52
CA TYR A 134 -0.45 -3.71 -4.41
C TYR A 134 0.65 -2.88 -3.71
N ASN A 135 0.97 -1.67 -4.17
CA ASN A 135 2.02 -0.87 -3.56
C ASN A 135 1.52 -0.18 -2.30
N PHE A 136 2.36 -0.20 -1.26
CA PHE A 136 2.23 0.72 -0.13
C PHE A 136 3.24 1.85 -0.29
N HIS A 137 2.78 3.07 -0.11
CA HIS A 137 3.62 4.24 -0.29
C HIS A 137 3.09 5.42 0.53
N VAL A 138 3.99 6.38 0.79
CA VAL A 138 3.62 7.75 1.17
C VAL A 138 3.63 8.60 -0.09
N THR A 139 2.53 9.29 -0.41
CA THR A 139 2.49 10.23 -1.54
C THR A 139 3.16 11.56 -1.16
N LEU A 140 4.31 11.84 -1.76
CA LEU A 140 5.07 13.08 -1.55
C LEU A 140 4.60 14.19 -2.48
N ILE A 141 4.26 13.87 -3.73
CA ILE A 141 3.67 14.75 -4.74
C ILE A 141 2.52 13.97 -5.36
N ASN A 142 1.31 14.52 -5.39
CA ASN A 142 0.16 13.88 -6.02
C ASN A 142 0.15 14.10 -7.55
N PRO A 143 -0.68 13.36 -8.32
CA PRO A 143 -0.70 13.50 -9.78
C PRO A 143 -0.94 14.92 -10.30
N TYR A 144 -1.80 15.69 -9.66
CA TYR A 144 -2.10 17.07 -10.06
C TYR A 144 -0.97 18.02 -9.70
N GLU A 145 -0.37 17.86 -8.52
CA GLU A 145 0.83 18.62 -8.12
C GLU A 145 1.98 18.34 -9.10
N TYR A 146 2.16 17.08 -9.51
CA TYR A 146 3.22 16.65 -10.42
C TYR A 146 3.19 17.40 -11.75
N GLN A 147 2.00 17.64 -12.31
CA GLN A 147 1.82 18.39 -13.56
C GLN A 147 2.25 19.86 -13.45
N THR A 148 2.30 20.42 -12.24
CA THR A 148 2.65 21.82 -12.01
C THR A 148 4.13 22.04 -11.67
N ILE A 149 4.86 20.96 -11.35
CA ILE A 149 6.27 21.06 -10.97
C ILE A 149 7.11 21.35 -12.19
N LYS A 150 7.91 22.42 -12.10
CA LYS A 150 8.88 22.82 -13.13
C LYS A 150 10.32 22.43 -12.76
N GLN A 151 10.57 22.23 -11.47
CA GLN A 151 11.89 21.91 -10.95
C GLN A 151 12.20 20.41 -11.13
N PRO A 152 13.47 20.04 -11.38
CA PRO A 152 13.85 18.64 -11.49
C PRO A 152 13.58 17.88 -10.18
N ILE A 153 13.02 16.69 -10.29
CA ILE A 153 12.69 15.83 -9.15
C ILE A 153 13.84 14.85 -8.92
N LYS A 154 14.43 14.88 -7.71
CA LYS A 154 15.54 13.98 -7.33
C LYS A 154 15.01 12.62 -6.87
N LEU A 155 14.86 11.69 -7.81
CA LEU A 155 14.49 10.30 -7.51
C LEU A 155 15.66 9.53 -6.87
N GLY A 156 15.35 8.43 -6.16
CA GLY A 156 16.33 7.54 -5.54
C GLY A 156 16.85 8.00 -4.17
N GLN A 157 16.69 9.29 -3.82
CA GLN A 157 16.99 9.79 -2.48
C GLN A 157 16.17 9.04 -1.42
N SER A 158 16.79 8.73 -0.28
CA SER A 158 16.09 8.14 0.86
C SER A 158 15.57 9.24 1.80
N ILE A 159 14.36 9.06 2.31
CA ILE A 159 13.75 9.90 3.34
C ILE A 159 13.41 9.06 4.57
N ARG A 160 13.51 9.67 5.75
CA ARG A 160 13.10 9.04 7.01
C ARG A 160 11.61 9.20 7.22
N LEU A 161 10.94 8.09 7.48
CA LEU A 161 9.53 8.02 7.86
C LEU A 161 9.43 7.57 9.32
N THR A 162 8.48 8.14 10.03
CA THR A 162 8.08 7.71 11.37
C THR A 162 6.61 7.29 11.31
N LEU A 163 6.34 6.00 11.53
CA LEU A 163 4.99 5.45 11.59
C LEU A 163 4.46 5.61 13.01
N GLN A 164 3.36 6.35 13.14
CA GLN A 164 2.86 6.83 14.43
C GLN A 164 1.72 5.98 14.97
N GLY A 165 0.98 5.27 14.11
CA GLY A 165 -0.16 4.46 14.52
C GLY A 165 -1.15 4.19 13.41
N LEU A 166 -2.10 3.29 13.67
CA LEU A 166 -3.24 3.08 12.78
C LEU A 166 -4.20 4.27 12.88
N GLY A 167 -4.53 4.86 11.74
CA GLY A 167 -5.49 5.94 11.58
C GLY A 167 -6.75 5.50 10.85
N LYS A 168 -7.86 6.18 11.14
CA LYS A 168 -9.16 5.97 10.48
C LYS A 168 -9.85 7.31 10.18
N VAL A 169 -10.44 7.39 8.99
CA VAL A 169 -11.47 8.39 8.67
C VAL A 169 -12.71 7.67 8.17
N ALA A 170 -13.88 8.15 8.59
CA ALA A 170 -15.16 7.70 8.08
C ALA A 170 -16.08 8.88 7.82
N ILE A 171 -16.86 8.79 6.74
CA ILE A 171 -17.94 9.69 6.42
C ILE A 171 -19.24 8.89 6.56
N ASN A 172 -20.18 9.43 7.33
CA ASN A 172 -21.55 8.95 7.38
C ASN A 172 -22.48 10.15 7.21
N ASN A 173 -23.06 10.29 6.02
CA ASN A 173 -23.97 11.36 5.68
C ASN A 173 -25.39 10.79 5.54
N ALA A 174 -26.15 10.81 6.64
CA ALA A 174 -27.54 10.36 6.65
C ALA A 174 -28.42 11.04 5.59
N ASN A 175 -28.11 12.31 5.26
CA ASN A 175 -28.87 13.14 4.32
C ASN A 175 -28.52 12.89 2.83
N LYS A 176 -27.53 12.04 2.52
CA LYS A 176 -27.19 11.69 1.13
C LYS A 176 -28.03 10.49 0.65
N LYS A 177 -28.40 10.50 -0.64
CA LYS A 177 -29.10 9.38 -1.31
C LYS A 177 -28.35 8.07 -1.06
N ALA A 178 -29.09 6.97 -0.89
CA ALA A 178 -28.55 5.64 -0.57
C ALA A 178 -27.37 5.21 -1.46
N ASN A 179 -27.43 5.55 -2.74
CA ASN A 179 -26.44 5.18 -3.74
C ASN A 179 -25.37 6.25 -3.98
N SER A 180 -25.33 7.31 -3.15
CA SER A 180 -24.26 8.30 -3.26
C SER A 180 -22.96 7.66 -2.78
N PRO A 181 -21.87 7.69 -3.57
CA PRO A 181 -20.59 7.15 -3.13
C PRO A 181 -20.15 7.79 -1.81
N GLN A 182 -20.49 9.07 -1.59
CA GLN A 182 -20.16 9.85 -0.39
C GLN A 182 -21.13 9.66 0.79
N LYS A 183 -22.06 8.70 0.74
CA LYS A 183 -22.99 8.45 1.84
C LYS A 183 -22.27 7.77 3.01
N ASN A 184 -21.65 6.63 2.73
CA ASN A 184 -20.91 5.84 3.70
C ASN A 184 -19.55 5.48 3.09
N ALA A 185 -18.49 6.01 3.67
CA ALA A 185 -17.13 5.66 3.28
C ALA A 185 -16.25 5.55 4.52
N SER A 186 -15.25 4.67 4.48
CA SER A 186 -14.22 4.60 5.51
C SER A 186 -12.88 4.26 4.88
N SER A 187 -11.82 4.89 5.40
CA SER A 187 -10.43 4.60 5.03
C SER A 187 -9.60 4.34 6.28
N TYR A 188 -8.75 3.33 6.20
CA TYR A 188 -7.72 3.00 7.17
C TYR A 188 -6.36 3.24 6.56
N PHE A 189 -5.46 3.81 7.35
CA PHE A 189 -4.12 4.21 6.91
C PHE A 189 -3.18 4.22 8.12
N VAL A 190 -1.88 4.17 7.89
CA VAL A 190 -0.89 4.47 8.93
C VAL A 190 -0.63 5.96 8.91
N VAL A 191 -0.76 6.63 10.06
CA VAL A 191 -0.36 8.03 10.22
C VAL A 191 1.16 8.09 10.21
N THR A 192 1.73 8.95 9.36
CA THR A 192 3.17 9.01 9.16
C THR A 192 3.67 10.45 9.27
N SER A 193 4.84 10.65 9.87
CA SER A 193 5.57 11.92 9.80
C SER A 193 6.91 11.76 9.10
N SER A 194 7.33 12.81 8.40
CA SER A 194 8.65 12.87 7.75
C SER A 194 9.09 14.31 7.56
N ASN A 195 10.09 14.75 8.33
CA ASN A 195 10.68 16.08 8.13
C ASN A 195 11.36 16.16 6.75
N ASP A 196 12.06 15.09 6.36
CA ASP A 196 12.70 14.98 5.05
C ASP A 196 11.65 15.08 3.92
N GLY A 197 10.47 14.46 4.08
CA GLY A 197 9.37 14.56 3.14
C GLY A 197 8.73 15.96 3.07
N GLN A 198 8.60 16.66 4.20
CA GLN A 198 8.10 18.06 4.20
C GLN A 198 9.12 18.99 3.53
N PHE A 199 10.41 18.81 3.82
CA PHE A 199 11.49 19.55 3.18
C PHE A 199 11.51 19.31 1.68
N PHE A 200 11.37 18.05 1.24
CA PHE A 200 11.24 17.71 -0.17
C PHE A 200 10.06 18.45 -0.84
N ARG A 201 8.90 18.53 -0.19
CA ARG A 201 7.76 19.30 -0.71
C ARG A 201 8.07 20.80 -0.82
N GLN A 202 8.74 21.36 0.18
CA GLN A 202 9.15 22.77 0.20
C GLN A 202 10.09 23.11 -0.96
N GLN A 203 11.04 22.22 -1.31
CA GLN A 203 11.94 22.40 -2.47
C GLN A 203 11.20 22.53 -3.80
N HIS A 204 9.98 21.97 -3.88
CA HIS A 204 9.09 22.05 -5.03
C HIS A 204 7.98 23.10 -4.86
N LEU A 205 8.10 24.01 -3.88
CA LEU A 205 7.12 25.05 -3.55
C LEU A 205 5.72 24.51 -3.24
N LEU A 206 5.63 23.26 -2.79
CA LEU A 206 4.38 22.62 -2.41
C LEU A 206 4.08 22.88 -0.93
N LYS A 207 2.80 23.05 -0.61
CA LYS A 207 2.32 23.21 0.78
C LYS A 207 2.64 21.96 1.60
N ALA A 208 2.85 22.12 2.90
CA ALA A 208 2.90 20.99 3.82
C ALA A 208 1.58 20.18 3.78
N LYS A 209 1.66 18.87 4.06
CA LYS A 209 0.49 17.97 4.10
C LYS A 209 0.65 16.87 5.14
N ASP A 210 -0.47 16.23 5.47
CA ASP A 210 -0.46 15.00 6.24
C ASP A 210 0.09 13.84 5.40
N PHE A 211 1.17 13.21 5.88
CA PHE A 211 1.66 11.97 5.30
C PHE A 211 0.95 10.78 5.92
N HIS A 212 0.64 9.81 5.09
CA HIS A 212 -0.02 8.59 5.50
C HIS A 212 0.28 7.48 4.50
N ILE A 213 0.09 6.23 4.94
CA ILE A 213 0.18 5.04 4.08
C ILE A 213 -1.19 4.38 4.06
N THR A 214 -1.86 4.38 2.91
CA THR A 214 -3.19 3.79 2.79
C THR A 214 -3.13 2.27 2.98
N LEU A 215 -3.92 1.76 3.92
CA LEU A 215 -4.06 0.32 4.18
C LEU A 215 -5.33 -0.28 3.58
N GLY A 216 -6.38 0.51 3.39
CA GLY A 216 -7.61 0.00 2.81
C GLY A 216 -8.77 0.96 2.97
N PHE A 217 -9.78 0.82 2.13
CA PHE A 217 -10.95 1.69 2.17
C PHE A 217 -12.16 1.02 1.54
N ASN A 218 -13.34 1.51 1.87
CA ASN A 218 -14.58 1.05 1.27
C ASN A 218 -15.61 2.19 1.25
N PRO A 219 -16.33 2.41 0.13
CA PRO A 219 -16.09 1.83 -1.20
C PRO A 219 -14.92 2.50 -1.95
N HIS A 220 -14.60 3.75 -1.59
CA HIS A 220 -13.54 4.55 -2.18
C HIS A 220 -12.76 5.25 -1.07
N ASP A 221 -11.56 5.72 -1.39
CA ASP A 221 -10.79 6.49 -0.40
C ASP A 221 -11.42 7.86 -0.18
N ILE A 222 -11.22 8.38 1.03
CA ILE A 222 -11.71 9.68 1.44
C ILE A 222 -10.61 10.71 1.21
N TYR A 223 -10.86 11.58 0.23
CA TYR A 223 -10.04 12.75 -0.08
C TYR A 223 -10.50 13.98 0.69
N ASN A 224 -9.67 15.03 0.74
CA ASN A 224 -9.97 16.34 1.34
C ASN A 224 -10.33 16.31 2.84
N MET A 225 -10.02 15.22 3.53
CA MET A 225 -10.07 15.14 4.99
C MET A 225 -8.66 14.95 5.53
N SER A 226 -8.38 15.58 6.68
CA SER A 226 -7.10 15.40 7.35
C SER A 226 -6.90 13.93 7.73
N LYS A 227 -5.66 13.48 7.53
CA LYS A 227 -5.18 12.11 7.79
C LYS A 227 -3.99 12.17 8.76
N GLY A 228 -4.01 13.16 9.65
CA GLY A 228 -2.99 13.42 10.64
C GLY A 228 -3.19 12.64 11.93
N LYS A 229 -2.50 13.07 12.98
CA LYS A 229 -2.50 12.43 14.32
C LYS A 229 -3.87 12.40 14.97
N GLU A 230 -4.73 13.35 14.65
CA GLU A 230 -6.11 13.42 15.14
C GLU A 230 -6.99 12.25 14.67
N ARG A 231 -6.51 11.46 13.69
CA ARG A 231 -7.19 10.25 13.19
C ARG A 231 -6.70 8.95 13.80
N LEU A 232 -5.72 8.99 14.71
CA LEU A 232 -5.22 7.78 15.36
C LEU A 232 -6.36 7.05 16.07
N VAL A 233 -6.46 5.75 15.81
CA VAL A 233 -7.36 4.84 16.52
C VAL A 233 -6.80 4.62 17.92
N LYS A 234 -7.64 4.79 18.93
CA LYS A 234 -7.32 4.56 20.35
C LYS A 234 -7.67 3.14 20.77
#